data_AF-A0AAU5S842-F1
#
_entry.id   AF-A0AAU5S842-F1
#
_cell.length_a   1.000
_cell.length_b   1.000
_cell.length_c   1.000
_cell.angle_alpha   90.00
_cell.angle_beta   90.00
_cell.angle_gamma   90.00
#
_symmetry.space_group_name_H-M   'P 1'
#
loop_
_entity.id
_entity.type
_entity.pdbx_description
1 polymer ?
#
loop_
_entity_poly.entity_id
_entity_poly.type
_entity_poly.pdbx_seq_one_letter_code
_entity_poly.pdbx_strand_id
1 'polypeptide(L)'
;MRQSTVRRSAVGRLLDAELRIPRVRSLEAACAELAARPLDVTLAEIRQALEGQVSGEGRRRLHVLVSTLYHRAGASLDLTIALRTEIEAAPAAPPTEE
;
A
#
# COMPACT_ATOMS: atom_id res chain seq x y z
N MET A 1 7.97 6.09 22.55
CA MET A 1 7.90 6.60 21.17
C MET A 1 9.22 6.33 20.47
N ARG A 2 9.39 5.15 19.84
CA ARG A 2 10.54 4.87 18.98
C ARG A 2 10.02 4.83 17.55
N GLN A 3 9.95 5.98 16.90
CA GLN A 3 9.83 6.04 15.44
C GLN A 3 11.20 5.63 14.90
N SER A 4 11.40 4.33 14.77
CA SER A 4 12.60 3.75 14.17
C SER A 4 12.67 4.23 12.72
N THR A 5 13.74 4.96 12.42
CA THR A 5 14.25 5.35 11.10
C THR A 5 14.65 4.12 10.28
N VAL A 6 13.74 3.17 10.11
CA VAL A 6 13.81 2.17 9.04
C VAL A 6 13.45 2.94 7.78
N ARG A 7 14.32 2.93 6.76
CA ARG A 7 14.05 3.55 5.45
C ARG A 7 12.62 3.18 5.04
N ARG A 8 11.66 4.12 5.14
CA ARG A 8 10.26 3.86 4.76
C ARG A 8 10.27 3.39 3.32
N SER A 9 9.84 2.15 3.11
CA SER A 9 9.63 1.56 1.79
C SER A 9 8.77 2.50 0.94
N ALA A 10 8.83 2.40 -0.38
CA ALA A 10 8.03 3.30 -1.21
C ALA A 10 6.52 3.03 -1.00
N VAL A 11 6.14 1.78 -0.73
CA VAL A 11 4.79 1.43 -0.25
C VAL A 11 4.51 2.10 1.10
N GLY A 12 5.42 2.06 2.08
CA GLY A 12 5.23 2.75 3.36
C GLY A 12 5.02 4.26 3.19
N ARG A 13 5.74 4.89 2.25
CA ARG A 13 5.52 6.31 1.91
C ARG A 13 4.16 6.55 1.26
N LEU A 14 3.64 5.64 0.44
CA LEU A 14 2.28 5.70 -0.10
C LEU A 14 1.24 5.69 1.03
N LEU A 15 1.42 4.83 2.03
CA LEU A 15 0.49 4.71 3.15
C LEU A 15 0.50 5.95 4.04
N ASP A 16 1.68 6.53 4.27
CA ASP A 16 1.86 7.70 5.14
C ASP A 16 1.68 9.04 4.42
N ALA A 17 1.57 9.07 3.08
CA ALA A 17 1.50 10.32 2.33
C ALA A 17 0.24 11.14 2.68
N GLU A 18 0.43 12.43 2.96
CA GLU A 18 -0.67 13.41 2.91
C GLU A 18 -1.05 13.67 1.44
N LEU A 19 -2.11 13.00 0.99
CA LEU A 19 -2.65 13.23 -0.35
C LEU A 19 -3.32 14.60 -0.39
N ARG A 20 -2.66 15.58 -1.02
CA ARG A 20 -3.20 16.92 -1.24
C ARG A 20 -4.48 16.88 -2.08
N ILE A 21 -5.42 17.77 -1.78
CA ILE A 21 -6.65 17.97 -2.55
C ILE A 21 -6.31 18.82 -3.79
N PRO A 22 -6.73 18.41 -5.01
CA PRO A 22 -7.62 17.29 -5.33
C PRO A 22 -6.92 15.92 -5.28
N ARG A 23 -7.57 14.95 -4.59
CA ARG A 23 -7.05 13.62 -4.21
C ARG A 23 -6.58 12.71 -5.35
N VAL A 24 -6.99 12.95 -6.59
CA VAL A 24 -6.93 11.94 -7.66
C VAL A 24 -5.54 11.82 -8.28
N ARG A 25 -4.85 12.93 -8.55
CA ARG A 25 -3.54 12.88 -9.23
C ARG A 25 -2.41 12.33 -8.37
N SER A 26 -2.43 12.53 -7.05
CA SER A 26 -1.32 12.14 -6.18
C SER A 26 -1.30 10.64 -5.89
N LEU A 27 -2.47 10.01 -5.69
CA LEU A 27 -2.57 8.58 -5.41
C LEU A 27 -2.34 7.73 -6.67
N GLU A 28 -3.00 8.08 -7.78
CA GLU A 28 -2.85 7.33 -9.03
C GLU A 28 -1.43 7.40 -9.58
N ALA A 29 -0.77 8.57 -9.51
CA ALA A 29 0.62 8.73 -9.93
C ALA A 29 1.56 7.89 -9.06
N ALA A 30 1.40 7.92 -7.73
CA ALA A 30 2.22 7.11 -6.83
C ALA A 30 2.03 5.60 -7.06
N CYS A 31 0.79 5.15 -7.30
CA CYS A 31 0.53 3.76 -7.68
C CYS A 31 1.12 3.39 -9.04
N ALA A 32 1.07 4.29 -10.03
CA ALA A 32 1.68 4.08 -11.34
C ALA A 32 3.21 3.98 -11.26
N GLU A 33 3.85 4.84 -10.46
CA GLU A 33 5.29 4.77 -10.20
C GLU A 33 5.67 3.44 -9.55
N LEU A 34 4.89 2.97 -8.58
CA LEU A 34 5.11 1.67 -7.94
C LEU A 34 4.87 0.49 -8.88
N ALA A 35 3.90 0.58 -9.78
CA ALA A 35 3.61 -0.44 -10.77
C ALA A 35 4.65 -0.51 -11.90
N ALA A 36 5.44 0.55 -12.11
CA ALA A 36 6.55 0.57 -13.05
C ALA A 36 7.82 -0.10 -12.49
N ARG A 37 7.86 -0.41 -11.19
CA ARG A 37 8.98 -1.11 -10.55
C ARG A 37 8.86 -2.63 -10.74
N PRO A 38 9.96 -3.39 -10.56
CA PRO A 38 9.90 -4.85 -10.52
C PRO A 38 8.83 -5.33 -9.53
N LEU A 39 7.94 -6.21 -10.00
CA LEU A 39 6.76 -6.64 -9.25
C LEU A 39 7.14 -7.31 -7.92
N ASP A 40 8.18 -8.14 -7.92
CA ASP A 40 8.74 -8.81 -6.75
C ASP A 40 9.16 -7.84 -5.65
N VAL A 41 9.80 -6.72 -6.02
CA VAL A 41 10.20 -5.67 -5.08
C VAL A 41 8.98 -5.00 -4.46
N THR A 42 7.99 -4.64 -5.28
CA THR A 42 6.77 -3.99 -4.78
C THR A 42 5.96 -4.94 -3.89
N LEU A 43 5.91 -6.23 -4.20
CA LEU A 43 5.25 -7.25 -3.37
C LEU A 43 5.93 -7.43 -2.01
N ALA A 44 7.27 -7.44 -1.98
CA ALA A 44 8.02 -7.51 -0.72
C ALA A 44 7.71 -6.30 0.18
N GLU A 45 7.63 -5.10 -0.40
CA GLU A 45 7.27 -3.88 0.32
C GLU A 45 5.82 -3.88 0.81
N ILE A 46 4.88 -4.45 0.05
CA ILE A 46 3.48 -4.63 0.48
C ILE A 46 3.42 -5.56 1.69
N ARG A 47 4.05 -6.73 1.63
CA ARG A 47 4.06 -7.69 2.75
C ARG A 47 4.68 -7.09 4.00
N GLN A 48 5.80 -6.39 3.86
CA GLN A 48 6.41 -5.66 4.97
C GLN A 48 5.47 -4.63 5.59
N ALA A 49 4.68 -3.91 4.77
CA ALA A 49 3.70 -2.96 5.28
C ALA A 49 2.55 -3.65 6.04
N LEU A 50 2.14 -4.85 5.60
CA LEU A 50 1.08 -5.64 6.22
C LEU A 50 1.51 -6.30 7.55
N GLU A 51 2.81 -6.48 7.79
CA GLU A 51 3.35 -6.88 9.10
C GLU A 51 3.13 -5.81 10.17
N GLY A 52 2.97 -4.55 9.76
CA GLY A 52 2.67 -3.42 10.64
C GLY A 52 1.18 -3.19 10.85
N GLN A 53 0.85 -2.22 11.72
CA GLN A 53 -0.53 -1.75 11.84
C GLN A 53 -0.87 -0.86 10.65
N VAL A 54 -1.92 -1.22 9.91
CA VAL A 54 -2.38 -0.45 8.75
C VAL A 54 -3.65 0.31 9.11
N SER A 55 -3.65 1.62 8.89
CA SER A 55 -4.84 2.46 9.07
C SER A 55 -5.91 2.14 8.02
N GLY A 56 -7.18 2.48 8.28
CA GLY A 56 -8.27 2.25 7.31
C GLY A 56 -8.02 2.92 5.95
N GLU A 57 -7.48 4.14 5.96
CA GLU A 57 -7.07 4.84 4.74
C GLU A 57 -5.86 4.17 4.07
N GLY A 58 -4.90 3.66 4.85
CA GLY A 58 -3.80 2.84 4.34
C GLY A 58 -4.30 1.58 3.62
N ARG A 59 -5.27 0.87 4.19
CA ARG A 59 -5.90 -0.31 3.54
C ARG A 59 -6.55 0.07 2.23
N ARG A 60 -7.30 1.18 2.19
CA ARG A 60 -7.90 1.69 0.95
C ARG A 60 -6.86 1.95 -0.13
N ARG A 61 -5.72 2.55 0.23
CA ARG A 61 -4.61 2.82 -0.70
C ARG A 61 -3.94 1.54 -1.19
N LEU A 62 -3.77 0.53 -0.32
CA LEU A 62 -3.26 -0.79 -0.73
C LEU A 62 -4.19 -1.46 -1.75
N HIS A 63 -5.52 -1.38 -1.58
CA HIS A 63 -6.48 -1.91 -2.55
C HIS A 63 -6.36 -1.24 -3.93
N VAL A 64 -6.12 0.08 -3.96
CA VAL A 64 -5.86 0.81 -5.21
C VAL A 64 -4.53 0.37 -5.84
N LEU A 65 -3.48 0.23 -5.04
CA LEU A 65 -2.18 -0.25 -5.52
C LEU A 65 -2.28 -1.68 -6.09
N VAL A 66 -2.91 -2.61 -5.39
CA VAL A 66 -3.12 -4.00 -5.83
C VAL A 66 -3.89 -4.05 -7.14
N SER A 67 -4.94 -3.24 -7.28
CA SER A 67 -5.67 -3.13 -8.54
C SER A 67 -4.80 -2.55 -9.66
N THR A 68 -3.93 -1.60 -9.35
CA THR A 68 -2.97 -1.04 -10.32
C THR A 68 -1.93 -2.07 -10.76
N LEU A 69 -1.41 -2.90 -9.85
CA LEU A 69 -0.46 -3.96 -10.15
C LEU A 69 -1.07 -5.04 -11.07
N TYR A 70 -2.33 -5.40 -10.84
CA TYR A 70 -3.09 -6.29 -11.72
C TYR A 70 -3.18 -5.72 -13.14
N HIS A 71 -3.58 -4.45 -13.26
CA HIS A 71 -3.81 -3.85 -14.58
C HIS A 71 -2.54 -3.44 -15.32
N ARG A 72 -1.45 -3.11 -14.61
CA ARG A 72 -0.28 -2.44 -15.22
C ARG A 72 1.05 -3.16 -15.02
N ALA A 73 1.18 -4.00 -14.00
CA ALA A 73 2.41 -4.70 -13.67
C ALA A 73 2.35 -6.21 -13.95
N GLY A 74 1.25 -6.70 -14.54
CA GLY A 74 1.10 -8.11 -14.91
C GLY A 74 0.91 -9.06 -13.73
N ALA A 75 0.46 -8.56 -12.56
CA ALA A 75 0.11 -9.43 -11.45
C ALA A 75 -1.04 -10.37 -11.85
N SER A 76 -0.94 -11.65 -11.49
CA SER A 76 -2.00 -12.62 -11.77
C SER A 76 -3.26 -12.33 -10.94
N LEU A 77 -4.40 -12.83 -11.41
CA LEU A 77 -5.64 -12.74 -10.66
C LEU A 77 -5.53 -13.41 -9.28
N ASP A 78 -4.93 -14.60 -9.22
CA ASP A 78 -4.74 -15.34 -7.98
C ASP A 78 -3.89 -14.57 -6.97
N LEU A 79 -2.80 -13.94 -7.44
CA LEU A 79 -1.95 -13.08 -6.62
C LEU A 79 -2.72 -11.87 -6.09
N THR A 80 -3.56 -11.27 -6.94
CA THR A 80 -4.39 -10.12 -6.59
C THR A 80 -5.42 -10.48 -5.51
N ILE A 81 -6.03 -11.66 -5.61
CA ILE A 81 -6.97 -12.19 -4.61
C ILE A 81 -6.24 -12.42 -3.28
N ALA A 82 -5.09 -13.12 -3.31
CA ALA A 82 -4.29 -13.38 -2.12
C ALA A 82 -3.91 -12.09 -1.38
N LEU A 83 -3.42 -11.07 -2.11
CA LEU A 83 -3.07 -9.77 -1.53
C LEU A 83 -4.27 -9.07 -0.90
N ARG A 84 -5.45 -9.14 -1.52
CA ARG A 84 -6.68 -8.56 -0.93
C ARG A 84 -7.05 -9.25 0.36
N THR A 85 -6.95 -10.58 0.42
CA THR A 85 -7.16 -11.35 1.66
C THR A 85 -6.16 -10.96 2.73
N GLU A 86 -4.87 -10.82 2.40
CA GLU A 86 -3.84 -10.38 3.34
C GLU A 86 -4.11 -8.95 3.87
N ILE A 87 -4.57 -8.03 3.01
CA ILE A 87 -4.95 -6.66 3.41
C ILE A 87 -6.11 -6.66 4.43
N GLU A 88 -7.11 -7.52 4.23
CA GLU A 88 -8.24 -7.60 5.15
C GLU A 88 -7.87 -8.27 6.48
N ALA A 89 -6.94 -9.22 6.45
CA ALA A 89 -6.42 -9.91 7.63
C ALA A 89 -5.41 -9.08 8.44
N ALA A 90 -4.79 -8.06 7.83
CA ALA A 90 -3.77 -7.25 8.49
C ALA A 90 -4.30 -6.56 9.76
N PRO A 91 -3.50 -6.44 10.82
CA PRO A 91 -3.94 -5.81 12.06
C PRO A 91 -4.34 -4.35 11.82
N ALA A 92 -5.56 -3.99 12.24
CA ALA A 92 -6.02 -2.61 12.17
C ALA A 92 -5.23 -1.75 13.17
N ALA A 93 -4.81 -0.56 12.73
CA ALA A 93 -4.45 0.47 13.70
C ALA A 93 -5.68 0.79 14.56
N PRO A 94 -5.52 0.98 15.89
CA PRO A 94 -6.63 1.43 16.74
C PRO A 94 -7.22 2.72 16.17
N PRO A 95 -8.54 2.93 16.27
CA PRO A 95 -9.12 4.21 15.90
C PRO A 95 -8.41 5.29 16.72
N THR A 96 -7.80 6.25 16.04
CA THR A 96 -7.31 7.45 16.71
C THR A 96 -8.56 8.19 17.20
N GLU A 97 -8.86 8.06 18.49
CA GLU A 97 -9.81 8.94 19.17
C GLU A 97 -9.19 10.34 19.13
N GLU A 98 -9.73 11.21 18.29
CA GLU A 98 -9.52 12.66 18.31
C GLU A 98 -10.79 13.34 18.82
#